data_AF-A0A926BW32-F1
#
_entry.id   AF-A0A926BW32-F1
#
_cell.length_a   1.000
_cell.length_b   1.000
_cell.length_c   1.000
_cell.angle_alpha   90.00
_cell.angle_beta   90.00
_cell.angle_gamma   90.00
#
_symmetry.space_group_name_H-M   'P 1'
#
loop_
_entity.id
_entity.type
_entity.pdbx_description
1 polymer ?
#
loop_
_entity_poly.entity_id
_entity_poly.type
_entity_poly.pdbx_seq_one_letter_code
_entity_poly.pdbx_strand_id
1 'polypeptide(L)'
;LYNTPKPGATATQFSATYIKDLFHQYPNGTNHAVSAPNALWAFFKNNELVSSVREESPAAARVMLAPNPAREYVRVSGAEGRVIIRSMIGESVFNGSIDRSGFIALPQLARGAYFVSVSNAVPALLMIE
;
A
#
# COMPACT_ATOMS: atom_id res chain seq x y z
N LEU A 1 -21.46 -9.52 22.88
CA LEU A 1 -20.03 -9.18 23.03
C LEU A 1 -19.21 -10.33 22.48
N TYR A 2 -18.94 -10.28 21.18
CA TYR A 2 -18.14 -11.29 20.47
C TYR A 2 -16.72 -10.75 20.34
N ASN A 3 -15.73 -11.60 20.62
CA ASN A 3 -14.30 -11.40 20.32
C ASN A 3 -13.45 -10.64 21.35
N THR A 4 -13.43 -11.10 22.61
CA THR A 4 -12.23 -10.89 23.45
C THR A 4 -11.25 -12.01 23.15
N PRO A 5 -10.13 -11.77 22.43
CA PRO A 5 -9.16 -12.81 22.12
C PRO A 5 -8.50 -13.32 23.41
N LYS A 6 -8.44 -14.65 23.58
CA LYS A 6 -7.73 -15.32 24.68
C LYS A 6 -6.45 -15.94 24.15
N PRO A 7 -5.26 -15.63 24.72
CA PRO A 7 -4.01 -16.27 24.32
C PRO A 7 -4.12 -17.80 24.39
N GLY A 8 -3.74 -18.49 23.31
CA GLY A 8 -3.78 -19.96 23.21
C GLY A 8 -5.12 -20.59 22.79
N ALA A 9 -6.19 -19.80 22.61
CA ALA A 9 -7.45 -20.33 22.11
C ALA A 9 -7.43 -20.50 20.58
N THR A 10 -8.02 -21.59 20.08
CA THR A 10 -8.22 -21.80 18.64
C THR A 10 -9.07 -20.66 18.07
N ALA A 11 -8.61 -20.06 16.97
CA ALA A 11 -9.34 -18.99 16.31
C ALA A 11 -10.74 -19.47 15.90
N THR A 12 -11.77 -18.78 16.37
CA THR A 12 -13.14 -19.03 15.92
C THR A 12 -13.31 -18.41 14.54
N GLN A 13 -13.80 -19.19 13.58
CA GLN A 13 -14.05 -18.70 12.23
C GLN A 13 -15.06 -17.56 12.27
N PHE A 14 -14.70 -16.43 11.67
CA PHE A 14 -15.63 -15.35 11.39
C PHE A 14 -16.59 -15.81 10.29
N SER A 15 -17.89 -15.91 10.58
CA SER A 15 -18.88 -16.40 9.60
C SER A 15 -19.56 -15.29 8.81
N ALA A 16 -20.04 -14.23 9.46
CA ALA A 16 -20.67 -13.09 8.78
C ALA A 16 -20.83 -11.88 9.72
N THR A 17 -21.01 -10.70 9.14
CA THR A 17 -21.55 -9.52 9.84
C THR A 17 -22.81 -9.05 9.13
N TYR A 18 -23.90 -8.94 9.86
CA TYR A 18 -25.14 -8.34 9.38
C TYR A 18 -25.17 -6.88 9.82
N ILE A 19 -25.13 -5.95 8.87
CA ILE A 19 -25.24 -4.52 9.16
C ILE A 19 -26.69 -4.10 8.88
N LYS A 20 -27.37 -3.65 9.93
CA LYS A 20 -28.72 -3.09 9.87
C LYS A 20 -28.60 -1.55 9.90
N ASP A 21 -29.51 -0.86 9.21
CA ASP A 21 -29.64 0.62 9.25
C ASP A 21 -28.51 1.44 8.59
N LEU A 22 -27.97 0.97 7.45
CA LEU A 22 -27.07 1.74 6.57
C LEU A 22 -27.80 2.85 5.76
N PHE A 23 -28.60 3.67 6.43
CA PHE A 23 -29.22 4.83 5.78
C PHE A 23 -28.21 5.98 5.71
N HIS A 24 -27.81 6.37 4.50
CA HIS A 24 -27.03 7.58 4.30
C HIS A 24 -27.97 8.79 4.29
N GLN A 25 -28.00 9.55 5.39
CA GLN A 25 -28.78 10.77 5.49
C GLN A 25 -28.02 11.94 4.88
N TYR A 26 -28.42 12.33 3.68
CA TYR A 26 -27.85 13.48 3.01
C TYR A 26 -28.19 14.77 3.78
N PRO A 27 -27.35 15.82 3.71
CA PRO A 27 -27.59 17.08 4.44
C PRO A 27 -28.93 17.77 4.13
N ASN A 28 -29.55 17.43 2.99
CA ASN A 28 -30.88 17.91 2.59
C ASN A 28 -32.05 17.09 3.19
N GLY A 29 -31.77 16.09 4.02
CA GLY A 29 -32.77 15.22 4.66
C GLY A 29 -33.38 14.14 3.75
N THR A 30 -32.99 14.08 2.48
CA THR A 30 -33.57 13.15 1.51
C THR A 30 -32.69 11.93 1.34
N ASN A 31 -33.14 10.78 1.83
CA ASN A 31 -32.46 9.50 1.61
C ASN A 31 -32.75 9.00 0.19
N HIS A 32 -31.74 8.96 -0.67
CA HIS A 32 -31.83 8.21 -1.91
C HIS A 32 -31.70 6.72 -1.61
N ALA A 33 -32.61 5.89 -2.11
CA ALA A 33 -32.57 4.44 -1.99
C ALA A 33 -31.43 3.86 -2.84
N VAL A 34 -30.19 4.08 -2.41
CA VAL A 34 -29.04 3.40 -2.99
C VAL A 34 -28.97 2.03 -2.34
N SER A 35 -29.05 0.98 -3.16
CA SER A 35 -28.72 -0.38 -2.71
C SER A 35 -27.24 -0.41 -2.34
N ALA A 36 -26.94 -0.11 -1.07
CA ALA A 36 -25.60 -0.16 -0.51
C ALA A 36 -24.92 -1.51 -0.79
N PRO A 37 -25.62 -2.67 -0.77
CA PRO A 37 -25.03 -3.92 -1.22
C PRO A 37 -24.50 -3.84 -2.65
N ASN A 38 -25.26 -3.33 -3.62
CA ASN A 38 -24.82 -3.25 -5.01
C ASN A 38 -23.63 -2.31 -5.21
N ALA A 39 -23.61 -1.18 -4.49
CA ALA A 39 -22.52 -0.20 -4.57
C ALA A 39 -21.22 -0.72 -3.92
N LEU A 40 -21.34 -1.37 -2.76
CA LEU A 40 -20.20 -1.84 -1.99
C LEU A 40 -19.75 -3.26 -2.39
N TRP A 41 -20.54 -3.99 -3.19
CA TRP A 41 -20.19 -5.36 -3.59
C TRP A 41 -18.88 -5.44 -4.37
N ALA A 42 -18.59 -4.46 -5.23
CA ALA A 42 -17.31 -4.40 -5.93
C ALA A 42 -16.14 -4.19 -4.95
N PHE A 43 -16.33 -3.35 -3.93
CA PHE A 43 -15.35 -3.17 -2.85
C PHE A 43 -15.14 -4.49 -2.09
N PHE A 44 -16.21 -5.17 -1.67
CA PHE A 44 -16.07 -6.45 -0.95
C PHE A 44 -15.48 -7.57 -1.82
N LYS A 45 -15.78 -7.64 -3.12
CA LYS A 45 -15.15 -8.60 -4.04
C LYS A 45 -13.65 -8.38 -4.22
N ASN A 46 -13.18 -7.13 -4.12
CA ASN A 46 -11.77 -6.79 -4.26
C ASN A 46 -10.98 -6.94 -2.95
N ASN A 47 -11.67 -7.06 -1.82
CA ASN A 47 -11.04 -7.21 -0.50
C ASN A 47 -11.28 -8.63 -0.01
N GLU A 48 -10.33 -9.51 -0.27
CA GLU A 48 -10.32 -10.86 0.26
C GLU A 48 -10.17 -10.81 1.79
N LEU A 49 -10.99 -11.58 2.49
CA LEU A 49 -10.92 -11.73 3.94
C LEU A 49 -9.64 -12.51 4.26
N VAL A 50 -8.55 -11.81 4.54
CA VAL A 50 -7.29 -12.43 4.95
C VAL A 50 -7.49 -12.96 6.38
N SER A 51 -8.00 -14.18 6.51
CA SER A 51 -8.19 -14.87 7.79
C SER A 51 -6.92 -15.59 8.27
N SER A 52 -5.81 -15.46 7.54
CA SER A 52 -4.52 -15.86 8.05
C SER A 52 -3.91 -14.69 8.80
N VAL A 53 -3.41 -14.95 10.02
CA VAL A 53 -2.25 -14.22 10.50
C VAL A 53 -1.17 -14.55 9.48
N ARG A 54 -1.06 -13.75 8.43
CA ARG A 54 0.12 -13.76 7.57
C ARG A 54 1.26 -13.62 8.56
N GLU A 55 2.17 -14.59 8.63
CA GLU A 55 3.42 -14.37 9.35
C GLU A 55 3.86 -12.97 8.96
N GLU A 56 3.97 -12.08 9.95
CA GLU A 56 4.50 -10.75 9.73
C GLU A 56 5.84 -10.99 9.07
N SER A 57 5.86 -10.85 7.74
CA SER A 57 7.10 -10.85 6.99
C SER A 57 7.98 -9.86 7.74
N PRO A 58 9.19 -10.27 8.17
CA PRO A 58 9.99 -9.53 9.13
C PRO A 58 9.93 -8.06 8.74
N ALA A 59 9.34 -7.24 9.62
CA ALA A 59 8.77 -5.93 9.32
C ALA A 59 9.38 -5.33 8.06
N ALA A 60 8.66 -5.40 6.93
CA ALA A 60 9.22 -5.09 5.61
C ALA A 60 10.02 -3.80 5.70
N ALA A 61 11.29 -3.87 5.29
CA ALA A 61 12.24 -2.81 5.57
C ALA A 61 11.71 -1.49 5.01
N ARG A 62 11.73 -0.42 5.82
CA ARG A 62 11.27 0.89 5.37
C ARG A 62 12.38 1.57 4.59
N VAL A 63 12.09 1.89 3.33
CA VAL A 63 13.00 2.64 2.48
C VAL A 63 12.87 4.13 2.78
N MET A 64 14.01 4.78 3.02
CA MET A 64 14.12 6.24 3.08
C MET A 64 14.84 6.74 1.85
N LEU A 65 14.23 7.74 1.18
CA LEU A 65 14.74 8.37 -0.03
C LEU A 65 15.18 9.80 0.28
N ALA A 66 16.43 10.13 -0.02
CA ALA A 66 16.96 11.48 0.17
C ALA A 66 18.02 11.84 -0.89
N PRO A 67 18.02 13.05 -1.47
CA PRO A 67 16.99 14.08 -1.31
C PRO A 67 15.65 13.68 -1.95
N ASN A 68 14.56 14.26 -1.47
CA ASN A 68 13.23 14.11 -2.07
C ASN A 68 12.48 15.45 -1.89
N PRO A 69 12.33 16.28 -2.94
CA PRO A 69 12.60 15.98 -4.34
C PRO A 69 14.08 15.77 -4.69
N ALA A 70 14.34 14.87 -5.65
CA ALA A 70 15.66 14.56 -6.19
C ALA A 70 15.87 15.26 -7.55
N ARG A 71 17.13 15.50 -7.92
CA ARG A 71 17.50 16.08 -9.22
C ARG A 71 18.39 15.13 -10.01
N GLU A 72 19.62 14.97 -9.56
CA GLU A 72 20.63 14.15 -10.27
C GLU A 72 20.75 12.74 -9.70
N TYR A 73 20.52 12.60 -8.40
CA TYR A 73 20.62 11.34 -7.70
C TYR A 73 19.62 11.29 -6.53
N VAL A 74 19.29 10.06 -6.13
CA VAL A 74 18.62 9.78 -4.86
C VAL A 74 19.42 8.72 -4.11
N ARG A 75 19.58 8.93 -2.81
CA ARG A 75 20.08 7.92 -1.89
C ARG A 75 18.92 7.15 -1.30
N VAL A 76 18.99 5.85 -1.41
CA VAL A 76 18.08 4.85 -0.86
C VAL A 76 18.73 4.26 0.38
N SER A 77 18.05 4.34 1.52
CA SER A 77 18.55 3.80 2.79
C SER A 77 17.50 2.93 3.46
N GLY A 78 17.95 2.00 4.30
CA GLY A 78 17.06 1.04 4.98
C GLY A 78 16.75 -0.23 4.18
N ALA A 79 17.22 -0.34 2.93
CA ALA A 79 17.10 -1.57 2.13
C ALA A 79 18.26 -1.72 1.13
N GLU A 80 18.54 -2.96 0.73
CA GLU A 80 19.55 -3.34 -0.26
C GLU A 80 18.93 -4.29 -1.29
N GLY A 81 19.53 -4.39 -2.48
CA GLY A 81 19.11 -5.35 -3.50
C GLY A 81 18.51 -4.71 -4.75
N ARG A 82 17.61 -5.43 -5.44
CA ARG A 82 17.06 -4.98 -6.72
C ARG A 82 16.15 -3.79 -6.51
N VAL A 83 16.33 -2.75 -7.33
CA VAL A 83 15.49 -1.55 -7.36
C VAL A 83 14.78 -1.44 -8.69
N ILE A 84 13.50 -1.10 -8.64
CA ILE A 84 12.68 -0.79 -9.79
C ILE A 84 12.01 0.56 -9.53
N ILE A 85 12.20 1.52 -10.43
CA ILE A 85 11.46 2.79 -10.41
C ILE A 85 10.38 2.72 -11.47
N ARG A 86 9.15 3.04 -11.07
CA ARG A 86 7.99 3.07 -11.95
C ARG A 86 7.37 4.46 -12.00
N SER A 87 6.85 4.85 -13.16
CA SER A 87 6.02 6.04 -13.29
C SER A 87 4.68 5.88 -12.54
N MET A 88 3.91 6.97 -12.41
CA MET A 88 2.58 6.93 -11.78
C MET A 88 1.58 6.04 -12.52
N ILE A 89 1.81 5.74 -13.80
CA ILE A 89 1.00 4.82 -14.60
C ILE A 89 1.51 3.37 -14.55
N GLY A 90 2.56 3.10 -13.78
CA GLY A 90 3.10 1.76 -13.55
C GLY A 90 4.19 1.30 -14.52
N GLU A 91 4.59 2.14 -15.49
CA GLU A 91 5.66 1.82 -16.44
C GLU A 91 7.03 1.80 -15.74
N SER A 92 7.82 0.75 -15.98
CA SER A 92 9.18 0.63 -15.42
C SER A 92 10.14 1.55 -16.17
N VAL A 93 10.57 2.63 -15.52
CA VAL A 93 11.50 3.62 -16.10
C VAL A 93 12.96 3.38 -15.71
N PHE A 94 13.19 2.60 -14.65
CA PHE A 94 14.53 2.19 -14.22
C PHE A 94 14.50 0.80 -13.59
N ASN A 95 15.54 0.01 -13.86
CA ASN A 95 15.77 -1.29 -13.25
C ASN A 95 17.26 -1.44 -12.93
N GLY A 96 17.58 -1.73 -11.67
CA GLY A 96 18.96 -1.84 -11.23
C GLY A 96 19.07 -2.53 -9.88
N SER A 97 20.21 -2.33 -9.22
CA SER A 97 20.46 -2.83 -7.87
C SER A 97 21.22 -1.77 -7.08
N ILE A 98 20.92 -1.67 -5.79
CA ILE A 98 21.66 -0.82 -4.85
C ILE A 98 22.43 -1.68 -3.86
N ASP A 99 23.66 -1.25 -3.58
CA ASP A 99 24.46 -1.75 -2.47
C ASP A 99 24.24 -0.88 -1.21
N ARG A 100 25.06 -1.07 -0.18
CA ARG A 100 25.02 -0.30 1.07
C ARG A 100 25.17 1.22 0.90
N SER A 101 25.78 1.68 -0.18
CA SER A 101 25.93 3.12 -0.44
C SER A 101 24.58 3.75 -0.80
N GLY A 102 23.73 2.97 -1.51
CA GLY A 102 22.35 3.29 -1.77
C GLY A 102 22.10 4.33 -2.86
N PHE A 103 23.10 4.70 -3.66
CA PHE A 103 22.94 5.79 -4.64
C PHE A 103 22.36 5.31 -5.97
N ILE A 104 21.35 6.03 -6.46
CA ILE A 104 20.77 5.86 -7.79
C ILE A 104 20.89 7.17 -8.54
N ALA A 105 21.55 7.15 -9.70
CA ALA A 105 21.59 8.29 -10.62
C ALA A 105 20.26 8.38 -11.39
N LEU A 106 19.70 9.58 -11.51
CA LEU A 106 18.41 9.87 -12.13
C LEU A 106 18.47 10.73 -13.44
N PRO A 107 19.59 10.82 -14.19
CA PRO A 107 19.75 11.87 -15.21
C PRO A 107 18.80 11.77 -16.41
N GLN A 108 18.09 10.65 -16.56
CA GLN A 108 17.21 10.39 -17.71
C GLN A 108 15.72 10.40 -17.37
N LEU A 109 15.36 10.63 -16.10
CA LEU A 109 13.96 10.66 -15.69
C LEU A 109 13.38 12.06 -15.84
N ALA A 110 12.20 12.15 -16.46
CA ALA A 110 11.47 13.40 -16.54
C ALA A 110 11.06 13.88 -15.14
N ARG A 111 10.78 15.18 -15.03
CA ARG A 111 10.23 15.76 -13.80
C ARG A 111 8.87 15.14 -13.49
N GLY A 112 8.65 14.76 -12.24
CA GLY A 112 7.40 14.13 -11.82
C GLY A 112 7.51 13.24 -10.60
N ALA A 113 6.43 12.49 -10.34
CA ALA A 113 6.34 11.54 -9.24
C ALA A 113 6.56 10.11 -9.73
N TYR A 114 7.24 9.30 -8.91
CA TYR A 114 7.62 7.92 -9.23
C TYR A 114 7.48 7.02 -7.99
N PHE A 115 7.18 5.75 -8.23
CA PHE A 115 7.24 4.71 -7.20
C PHE A 115 8.58 3.99 -7.24
N VAL A 116 9.29 3.95 -6.12
CA VAL A 116 10.53 3.21 -5.95
C VAL A 116 10.22 1.94 -5.17
N SER A 117 10.50 0.79 -5.79
CA SER A 117 10.38 -0.53 -5.17
C SER A 117 11.77 -1.12 -4.96
N VAL A 118 12.10 -1.52 -3.73
CA VAL A 118 13.32 -2.27 -3.41
C VAL A 118 12.92 -3.66 -2.95
N SER A 119 13.69 -4.69 -3.32
CA SER A 119 13.45 -6.07 -2.87
C SER A 119 13.23 -6.14 -1.36
N ASN A 120 12.15 -6.82 -0.95
CA ASN A 120 11.80 -7.05 0.46
C ASN A 120 11.57 -5.78 1.31
N ALA A 121 11.31 -4.65 0.66
CA ALA A 121 11.05 -3.38 1.31
C ALA A 121 9.69 -2.80 0.89
N VAL A 122 9.15 -1.92 1.74
CA VAL A 122 7.93 -1.17 1.41
C VAL A 122 8.25 -0.16 0.30
N PRO A 123 7.45 -0.10 -0.79
CA PRO A 123 7.63 0.91 -1.82
C PRO A 123 7.53 2.35 -1.28
N ALA A 124 8.32 3.25 -1.83
CA ALA A 124 8.35 4.67 -1.45
C ALA A 124 8.08 5.59 -2.64
N LEU A 125 7.59 6.80 -2.36
CA LEU A 125 7.35 7.83 -3.37
C LEU A 125 8.59 8.71 -3.55
N LEU A 126 9.01 8.90 -4.80
CA LEU A 126 10.10 9.78 -5.21
C LEU A 126 9.56 10.91 -6.08
N MET A 127 9.93 12.14 -5.77
CA MET A 127 9.68 13.32 -6.60
C MET A 127 10.97 13.70 -7.32
N ILE A 128 10.88 14.04 -8.61
CA ILE A 128 12.00 14.51 -9.44
C ILE A 128 11.75 15.94 -9.91
N GLU A 129 12.74 16.81 -9.71
CA GLU A 129 12.81 18.24 -10.12
C GLU A 129 13.80 18.50 -11.24
#